data_AF-A0A7R9QVD5-F1
#
_entry.id   AF-A0A7R9QVD5-F1
#
_cell.length_a   1.000
_cell.length_b   1.000
_cell.length_c   1.000
_cell.angle_alpha   90.00
_cell.angle_beta   90.00
_cell.angle_gamma   90.00
#
_symmetry.space_group_name_H-M   'P 1'
#
loop_
_entity.id
_entity.type
_entity.pdbx_description
1 polymer ?
#
loop_
_entity_poly.entity_id
_entity_poly.type
_entity_poly.pdbx_seq_one_letter_code
_entity_poly.pdbx_strand_id
1 'polypeptide(L)'
;YLNDANIEVILNATVDKINTKEKSIQLNNGSTLKFDRIFLGTGVRPKVYDAKGNDLKNICYLRTHRDANFIADNAVNKDVVIIGTSFIGMEVTAFLNGKAKSLTVIGKSKYPFAYTLGPQIGQQIKELYESKGIKFYTECGVKEFCGDDNQQLKQVVLTNGDVLSADICVIGIGGEPNTEFLKGTDIKMDKSYVLVDKNFETSEKNVFAGGDVVKYELSIVNQSVVNVGHWQTAQSHGRSAALSMLGKTSDLKSVPFFWSMLFGKGLRFAGNNEGFKEVIIDGEVSQFKFVAYYVDSADKVVAVATMANDPIATMFAAYLRHGHTLTANDIKSDPKKWIESMKK
;
A
#
# COMPACT_ATOMS: atom_id res chain seq x y z
N TYR A 1 2.98 -29.83 2.24
CA TYR A 1 2.25 -29.00 1.27
C TYR A 1 3.06 -28.73 0.00
N LEU A 2 4.15 -27.94 0.02
CA LEU A 2 4.84 -27.55 -1.23
C LEU A 2 5.40 -28.77 -2.00
N ASN A 3 6.02 -29.72 -1.30
CA ASN A 3 6.46 -30.98 -1.90
C ASN A 3 5.30 -31.80 -2.46
N ASP A 4 4.19 -31.90 -1.71
CA ASP A 4 2.99 -32.63 -2.14
C ASP A 4 2.33 -32.00 -3.39
N ALA A 5 2.47 -30.68 -3.53
CA ALA A 5 2.03 -29.91 -4.69
C ALA A 5 3.06 -29.88 -5.83
N ASN A 6 4.19 -30.61 -5.70
CA ASN A 6 5.30 -30.64 -6.65
C ASN A 6 5.85 -29.23 -6.99
N ILE A 7 6.01 -28.39 -5.96
CA ILE A 7 6.56 -27.04 -6.07
C ILE A 7 8.02 -27.06 -5.63
N GLU A 8 8.93 -26.86 -6.60
CA GLU A 8 10.34 -26.60 -6.31
C GLU A 8 10.53 -25.18 -5.77
N VAL A 9 11.32 -25.04 -4.70
CA VAL A 9 11.58 -23.76 -4.05
C VAL A 9 13.07 -23.47 -4.05
N ILE A 10 13.46 -22.40 -4.73
CA ILE A 10 14.85 -21.92 -4.77
C ILE A 10 14.92 -20.65 -3.94
N LEU A 11 15.46 -20.77 -2.73
CA LEU A 11 15.68 -19.64 -1.81
C LEU A 11 17.10 -19.07 -1.99
N ASN A 12 17.31 -17.85 -1.47
CA ASN A 12 18.60 -17.13 -1.56
C ASN A 12 19.10 -16.96 -3.01
N ALA A 13 18.16 -16.94 -3.97
CA ALA A 13 18.43 -16.71 -5.37
C ALA A 13 17.66 -15.48 -5.83
N THR A 14 18.38 -14.53 -6.42
CA THR A 14 17.81 -13.32 -7.02
C THR A 14 17.89 -13.45 -8.53
N VAL A 15 16.82 -13.09 -9.24
CA VAL A 15 16.83 -12.97 -10.70
C VAL A 15 17.48 -11.64 -11.07
N ASP A 16 18.66 -11.69 -11.66
CA ASP A 16 19.39 -10.50 -12.07
C ASP A 16 18.98 -10.03 -13.47
N LYS A 17 18.63 -10.98 -14.35
CA LYS A 17 18.24 -10.71 -15.74
C LYS A 17 17.20 -11.73 -16.23
N ILE A 18 16.32 -11.26 -17.12
CA ILE A 18 15.45 -12.11 -17.93
C ILE A 18 15.76 -11.92 -19.42
N ASN A 19 15.78 -13.01 -20.17
CA ASN A 19 15.78 -13.02 -21.63
C ASN A 19 14.46 -13.63 -22.11
N THR A 20 13.55 -12.79 -22.60
CA THR A 20 12.21 -13.18 -23.05
C THR A 20 12.25 -13.99 -24.35
N LYS A 21 13.23 -13.72 -25.22
CA LYS A 21 13.41 -14.41 -26.52
C LYS A 21 13.93 -15.84 -26.34
N GLU A 22 14.94 -16.00 -25.49
CA GLU A 22 15.52 -17.31 -25.17
C GLU A 22 14.78 -18.06 -24.06
N LYS A 23 13.76 -17.42 -23.49
CA LYS A 23 12.97 -17.88 -22.35
C LYS A 23 13.82 -18.40 -21.19
N SER A 24 14.73 -17.56 -20.72
CA SER A 24 15.58 -17.86 -19.56
C SER A 24 15.67 -16.71 -18.57
N ILE A 25 15.95 -17.06 -17.33
CA ILE A 25 16.35 -16.14 -16.27
C ILE A 25 17.77 -16.48 -15.82
N GLN A 26 18.55 -15.46 -15.52
CA GLN A 26 19.87 -15.58 -14.91
C GLN A 26 19.76 -15.23 -13.43
N LEU A 27 20.28 -16.10 -12.57
CA LEU A 27 20.31 -15.89 -11.14
C LEU A 27 21.64 -15.24 -10.70
N ASN A 28 21.64 -14.60 -9.54
CA ASN A 28 22.82 -13.96 -8.94
C ASN A 28 24.00 -14.90 -8.66
N ASN A 29 23.77 -16.21 -8.58
CA ASN A 29 24.81 -17.22 -8.46
C ASN A 29 25.40 -17.66 -9.83
N GLY A 30 25.01 -17.01 -10.92
CA GLY A 30 25.44 -17.31 -12.28
C GLY A 30 24.67 -18.42 -12.98
N SER A 31 23.82 -19.16 -12.27
CA SER A 31 22.99 -20.20 -12.88
C SER A 31 21.91 -19.63 -13.80
N THR A 32 21.49 -20.43 -14.78
CA THR A 32 20.45 -20.07 -15.74
C THR A 32 19.32 -21.08 -15.67
N LEU A 33 18.08 -20.61 -15.58
CA LEU A 33 16.89 -21.43 -15.63
C LEU A 33 16.09 -21.11 -16.89
N LYS A 34 15.56 -22.14 -17.53
CA LYS A 34 14.66 -22.03 -18.69
C LYS A 34 13.21 -22.08 -18.23
N PHE A 35 12.32 -21.41 -18.95
CA PHE A 35 10.88 -21.42 -18.67
C PHE A 35 10.05 -21.57 -19.95
N ASP A 36 8.91 -22.23 -19.87
CA ASP A 36 7.91 -22.18 -20.95
C ASP A 36 7.04 -20.93 -20.82
N ARG A 37 6.68 -20.62 -19.57
CA ARG A 37 5.92 -19.46 -19.10
C ARG A 37 6.50 -19.00 -17.76
N ILE A 38 6.46 -17.70 -17.49
CA ILE A 38 6.97 -17.11 -16.24
C ILE A 38 5.96 -16.13 -15.64
N PHE A 39 5.84 -16.12 -14.32
CA PHE A 39 5.05 -15.13 -13.57
C PHE A 39 5.98 -14.24 -12.74
N LEU A 40 5.92 -12.94 -12.98
CA LEU A 40 6.69 -11.91 -12.27
C LEU A 40 5.90 -11.45 -11.04
N GLY A 41 6.27 -11.98 -9.88
CA GLY A 41 5.68 -11.64 -8.57
C GLY A 41 6.66 -10.93 -7.63
N THR A 42 7.54 -10.08 -8.16
CA THR A 42 8.67 -9.48 -7.40
C THR A 42 8.28 -8.37 -6.43
N GLY A 43 7.01 -7.95 -6.46
CA GLY A 43 6.45 -6.95 -5.55
C GLY A 43 7.19 -5.60 -5.61
N VAL A 44 7.16 -4.89 -4.48
CA VAL A 44 7.84 -3.61 -4.28
C VAL A 44 8.85 -3.68 -3.13
N ARG A 45 9.78 -2.74 -3.11
CA ARG A 45 10.66 -2.41 -1.97
C ARG A 45 10.33 -1.01 -1.43
N PRO A 46 10.71 -0.67 -0.19
CA PRO A 46 10.51 0.66 0.35
C PRO A 46 11.19 1.73 -0.51
N LYS A 47 10.52 2.84 -0.72
CA LYS A 47 11.11 3.99 -1.40
C LYS A 47 12.15 4.64 -0.49
N VAL A 48 13.38 4.74 -0.99
CA VAL A 48 14.49 5.38 -0.28
C VAL A 48 14.20 6.87 -0.08
N TYR A 49 14.43 7.37 1.14
CA TYR A 49 14.31 8.79 1.43
C TYR A 49 15.57 9.54 1.00
N ASP A 50 15.42 10.47 0.05
CA ASP A 50 16.53 11.24 -0.48
C ASP A 50 16.85 12.44 0.44
N ALA A 51 17.75 12.22 1.39
CA ALA A 51 18.37 13.25 2.21
C ALA A 51 19.75 12.82 2.69
N LYS A 52 20.60 13.80 3.02
CA LYS A 52 21.93 13.57 3.58
C LYS A 52 21.83 12.76 4.88
N GLY A 53 22.71 11.76 5.04
CA GLY A 53 22.76 10.89 6.23
C GLY A 53 21.72 9.76 6.24
N ASN A 54 21.01 9.50 5.15
CA ASN A 54 20.04 8.40 5.06
C ASN A 54 20.71 6.99 5.09
N ASP A 55 22.04 6.92 5.07
CA ASP A 55 22.87 5.73 5.24
C ASP A 55 23.31 5.46 6.69
N LEU A 56 22.93 6.33 7.63
CA LEU A 56 23.19 6.14 9.06
C LEU A 56 22.51 4.87 9.61
N LYS A 57 23.11 4.31 10.66
CA LYS A 57 22.50 3.23 11.43
C LYS A 57 21.22 3.74 12.11
N ASN A 58 20.25 2.84 12.27
CA ASN A 58 18.91 3.10 12.82
C ASN A 58 18.01 4.00 11.96
N ILE A 59 18.37 4.25 10.70
CA ILE A 59 17.41 4.59 9.66
C ILE A 59 16.78 3.30 9.16
N CYS A 60 15.49 3.13 9.43
CA CYS A 60 14.77 1.88 9.21
C CYS A 60 13.65 2.06 8.19
N TYR A 61 13.41 1.00 7.43
CA TYR A 61 12.23 0.82 6.59
C TYR A 61 11.47 -0.40 7.09
N LEU A 62 10.18 -0.53 6.78
CA LEU A 62 9.38 -1.71 7.15
C LEU A 62 8.84 -2.40 5.90
N ARG A 63 9.45 -3.53 5.51
CA ARG A 63 8.95 -4.41 4.44
C ARG A 63 8.95 -5.88 4.80
N THR A 64 9.96 -6.33 5.53
CA THR A 64 10.15 -7.73 5.91
C THR A 64 9.86 -7.96 7.39
N HIS A 65 9.66 -9.22 7.78
CA HIS A 65 9.53 -9.57 9.19
C HIS A 65 10.80 -9.26 10.01
N ARG A 66 11.97 -9.24 9.37
CA ARG A 66 13.24 -8.87 10.03
C ARG A 66 13.25 -7.39 10.38
N ASP A 67 12.78 -6.56 9.46
CA ASP A 67 12.61 -5.12 9.69
C ASP A 67 11.67 -4.86 10.86
N ALA A 68 10.54 -5.57 10.89
CA ALA A 68 9.55 -5.46 11.96
C ALA A 68 10.15 -5.80 13.34
N ASN A 69 10.87 -6.93 13.42
CA ASN A 69 11.53 -7.34 14.66
C ASN A 69 12.61 -6.35 15.09
N PHE A 70 13.44 -5.87 14.15
CA PHE A 70 14.46 -4.87 14.45
C PHE A 70 13.83 -3.59 15.04
N ILE A 71 12.79 -3.06 14.40
CA ILE A 71 12.08 -1.87 14.89
C ILE A 71 11.47 -2.14 16.27
N ALA A 72 10.80 -3.28 16.46
CA ALA A 72 10.15 -3.61 17.72
C ALA A 72 11.14 -3.72 18.89
N ASP A 73 12.30 -4.33 18.67
CA ASP A 73 13.29 -4.59 19.72
C ASP A 73 14.12 -3.34 20.04
N ASN A 74 14.47 -2.54 19.03
CA ASN A 74 15.40 -1.42 19.22
C ASN A 74 14.70 -0.10 19.55
N ALA A 75 13.41 0.05 19.30
CA ALA A 75 12.67 1.29 19.57
C ALA A 75 12.24 1.47 21.04
N VAL A 76 12.46 0.46 21.89
CA VAL A 76 12.03 0.51 23.30
C VAL A 76 12.81 1.56 24.07
N ASN A 77 12.09 2.44 24.79
CA ASN A 77 12.64 3.57 25.55
C ASN A 77 13.52 4.53 24.70
N LYS A 78 13.28 4.60 23.39
CA LYS A 78 14.00 5.49 22.45
C LYS A 78 13.17 6.68 21.99
N ASP A 79 13.85 7.73 21.58
CA ASP A 79 13.23 8.84 20.84
C ASP A 79 13.08 8.42 19.37
N VAL A 80 11.84 8.20 18.91
CA VAL A 80 11.54 7.63 17.60
C VAL A 80 10.88 8.67 16.70
N VAL A 81 11.46 8.86 15.51
CA VAL A 81 10.91 9.71 14.45
C VAL A 81 10.35 8.84 13.33
N ILE A 82 9.12 9.08 12.91
CA ILE A 82 8.45 8.38 11.81
C ILE A 82 8.25 9.36 10.66
N ILE A 83 8.69 8.99 9.46
CA ILE A 83 8.48 9.78 8.25
C ILE A 83 7.41 9.08 7.40
N GLY A 84 6.25 9.71 7.26
CA GLY A 84 5.13 9.21 6.48
C GLY A 84 3.85 9.12 7.28
N THR A 85 2.80 9.74 6.75
CA THR A 85 1.48 9.89 7.38
C THR A 85 0.40 9.04 6.71
N SER A 86 0.81 7.87 6.19
CA SER A 86 -0.06 6.85 5.61
C SER A 86 0.04 5.54 6.42
N PHE A 87 -0.53 4.44 5.92
CA PHE A 87 -0.80 3.22 6.69
C PHE A 87 0.41 2.70 7.47
N ILE A 88 1.55 2.43 6.80
CA ILE A 88 2.75 1.88 7.46
C ILE A 88 3.24 2.78 8.59
N GLY A 89 3.45 4.08 8.33
CA GLY A 89 3.96 5.00 9.35
C GLY A 89 3.01 5.15 10.53
N MET A 90 1.71 5.24 10.26
CA MET A 90 0.68 5.40 11.28
C MET A 90 0.47 4.13 12.12
N GLU A 91 0.55 2.94 11.52
CA GLU A 91 0.46 1.66 12.24
C GLU A 91 1.69 1.39 13.10
N VAL A 92 2.90 1.65 12.57
CA VAL A 92 4.15 1.56 13.36
C VAL A 92 4.08 2.50 14.56
N THR A 93 3.64 3.73 14.34
CA THR A 93 3.49 4.73 15.41
C THR A 93 2.52 4.22 16.49
N ALA A 94 1.35 3.68 16.09
CA ALA A 94 0.39 3.12 17.04
C ALA A 94 0.95 1.90 17.80
N PHE A 95 1.73 1.04 17.12
CA PHE A 95 2.35 -0.14 17.72
C PHE A 95 3.45 0.21 18.75
N LEU A 96 4.21 1.26 18.50
CA LEU A 96 5.30 1.73 19.38
C LEU A 96 4.82 2.60 20.54
N ASN A 97 3.56 3.05 20.51
CA ASN A 97 2.99 3.85 21.59
C ASN A 97 3.00 3.07 22.92
N GLY A 98 3.56 3.68 23.96
CA GLY A 98 3.78 3.05 25.27
C GLY A 98 5.01 2.13 25.34
N LYS A 99 5.78 1.97 24.25
CA LYS A 99 7.06 1.24 24.22
C LYS A 99 8.24 2.18 23.99
N ALA A 100 8.10 3.14 23.08
CA ALA A 100 9.10 4.19 22.84
C ALA A 100 9.05 5.25 23.94
N LYS A 101 10.17 5.97 24.14
CA LYS A 101 10.25 7.11 25.07
C LYS A 101 9.51 8.32 24.51
N SER A 102 9.65 8.58 23.21
CA SER A 102 8.87 9.59 22.50
C SER A 102 8.61 9.18 21.06
N LEU A 103 7.50 9.68 20.49
CA LEU A 103 7.09 9.42 19.12
C LEU A 103 6.77 10.74 18.43
N THR A 104 7.42 10.96 17.29
CA THR A 104 7.17 12.12 16.42
C THR A 104 6.92 11.67 15.00
N VAL A 105 5.81 12.10 14.39
CA VAL A 105 5.44 11.80 13.01
C VAL A 105 5.63 13.03 12.13
N ILE A 106 6.35 12.86 11.03
CA ILE A 106 6.60 13.90 10.03
C ILE A 106 5.84 13.54 8.76
N GLY A 107 5.14 14.52 8.17
CA GLY A 107 4.43 14.33 6.92
C GLY A 107 4.34 15.60 6.09
N LYS A 108 4.27 15.43 4.78
CA LYS A 108 4.14 16.53 3.81
C LYS A 108 2.72 17.10 3.72
N SER A 109 1.73 16.41 4.27
CA SER A 109 0.34 16.85 4.31
C SER A 109 -0.03 17.45 5.66
N LYS A 110 -1.02 18.34 5.67
CA LYS A 110 -1.60 18.92 6.89
C LYS A 110 -2.20 17.89 7.83
N TYR A 111 -2.79 16.83 7.27
CA TYR A 111 -3.41 15.74 8.02
C TYR A 111 -2.89 14.38 7.53
N PRO A 112 -2.79 13.37 8.40
CA PRO A 112 -2.55 12.01 7.96
C PRO A 112 -3.67 11.53 7.07
N PHE A 113 -3.34 10.63 6.15
CA PHE A 113 -4.29 10.09 5.17
C PHE A 113 -5.02 11.15 4.33
N ALA A 114 -4.54 12.39 4.22
CA ALA A 114 -5.27 13.46 3.51
C ALA A 114 -5.66 13.07 2.08
N TYR A 115 -4.78 12.40 1.35
CA TYR A 115 -5.02 11.95 -0.03
C TYR A 115 -5.81 10.64 -0.13
N THR A 116 -5.87 9.84 0.93
CA THR A 116 -6.49 8.50 0.92
C THR A 116 -7.85 8.50 1.60
N LEU A 117 -8.03 9.25 2.68
CA LEU A 117 -9.28 9.29 3.45
C LEU A 117 -9.96 10.65 3.41
N GLY A 118 -9.26 11.71 3.03
CA GLY A 118 -9.76 13.08 3.07
C GLY A 118 -9.45 13.82 4.37
N PRO A 119 -9.54 15.16 4.38
CA PRO A 119 -9.05 16.00 5.47
C PRO A 119 -9.83 15.84 6.77
N GLN A 120 -11.16 15.66 6.71
CA GLN A 120 -11.99 15.53 7.92
C GLN A 120 -11.64 14.27 8.73
N ILE A 121 -11.51 13.12 8.06
CA ILE A 121 -11.10 11.86 8.70
C ILE A 121 -9.63 11.95 9.15
N GLY A 122 -8.76 12.52 8.31
CA GLY A 122 -7.35 12.71 8.64
C GLY A 122 -7.14 13.57 9.88
N GLN A 123 -7.89 14.67 10.03
CA GLN A 123 -7.85 15.52 11.21
C GLN A 123 -8.23 14.74 12.46
N GLN A 124 -9.33 13.98 12.43
CA GLN A 124 -9.75 13.22 13.60
C GLN A 124 -8.76 12.13 14.00
N ILE A 125 -8.14 11.47 13.01
CA ILE A 125 -7.05 10.51 13.24
C ILE A 125 -5.85 11.21 13.89
N LYS A 126 -5.48 12.42 13.41
CA LYS A 126 -4.39 13.20 14.01
C LYS A 126 -4.68 13.51 15.48
N GLU A 127 -5.87 14.01 15.79
CA GLU A 127 -6.31 14.33 17.16
C GLU A 127 -6.27 13.09 18.07
N LEU A 128 -6.68 11.91 17.56
CA LEU A 128 -6.54 10.65 18.29
C LEU A 128 -5.08 10.35 18.63
N TYR A 129 -4.15 10.50 17.68
CA TYR A 129 -2.74 10.24 17.93
C TYR A 129 -2.13 11.28 18.90
N GLU A 130 -2.49 12.56 18.76
CA GLU A 130 -2.04 13.62 19.67
C GLU A 130 -2.58 13.42 21.09
N SER A 131 -3.80 12.92 21.25
CA SER A 131 -4.36 12.53 22.56
C SER A 131 -3.57 11.39 23.25
N LYS A 132 -2.75 10.66 22.50
CA LYS A 132 -1.82 9.62 22.99
C LYS A 132 -0.40 10.15 23.19
N GLY A 133 -0.17 11.45 23.05
CA GLY A 133 1.13 12.09 23.24
C GLY A 133 2.06 12.05 22.04
N ILE A 134 1.59 11.60 20.87
CA ILE A 134 2.37 11.63 19.62
C ILE A 134 2.43 13.06 19.10
N LYS A 135 3.62 13.51 18.74
CA LYS A 135 3.84 14.83 18.13
C LYS A 135 3.77 14.73 16.62
N PHE A 136 3.19 15.74 15.97
CA PHE A 136 3.16 15.84 14.51
C PHE A 136 3.92 17.07 14.00
N TYR A 137 4.72 16.86 12.97
CA TYR A 137 5.28 17.91 12.12
C TYR A 137 4.67 17.75 10.72
N THR A 138 3.59 18.48 10.51
CA THR A 138 2.81 18.46 9.26
C THR A 138 3.35 19.47 8.26
N GLU A 139 3.06 19.25 6.98
CA GLU A 139 3.53 20.13 5.89
C GLU A 139 5.06 20.34 5.92
N CYS A 140 5.77 19.31 6.39
CA CYS A 140 7.21 19.36 6.64
C CYS A 140 7.90 18.12 6.09
N GLY A 141 9.18 18.27 5.74
CA GLY A 141 10.06 17.18 5.33
C GLY A 141 11.31 17.12 6.20
N VAL A 142 12.10 16.07 6.00
CA VAL A 142 13.46 15.97 6.53
C VAL A 142 14.45 16.54 5.52
N LYS A 143 15.34 17.40 6.00
CA LYS A 143 16.45 17.99 5.26
C LYS A 143 17.72 17.14 5.38
N GLU A 144 18.03 16.68 6.58
CA GLU A 144 19.25 15.93 6.89
C GLU A 144 19.05 15.05 8.13
N PHE A 145 19.70 13.88 8.11
CA PHE A 145 19.88 13.02 9.28
C PHE A 145 21.30 13.23 9.82
N CYS A 146 21.44 13.44 11.12
CA CYS A 146 22.74 13.66 11.75
C CYS A 146 23.05 12.50 12.71
N GLY A 147 24.27 11.97 12.60
CA GLY A 147 24.75 10.87 13.42
C GLY A 147 25.95 11.25 14.30
N ASP A 148 26.32 10.34 15.19
CA ASP A 148 27.56 10.41 15.97
C ASP A 148 28.76 9.81 15.21
N ASP A 149 29.94 9.79 15.84
CA ASP A 149 31.18 9.24 15.26
C ASP A 149 31.06 7.75 14.89
N ASN A 150 30.10 7.02 15.46
CA ASN A 150 29.83 5.61 15.16
C ASN A 150 28.77 5.41 14.06
N GLN A 151 28.39 6.50 13.39
CA GLN A 151 27.33 6.56 12.37
C GLN A 151 25.94 6.17 12.91
N GLN A 152 25.69 6.34 14.21
CA GLN A 152 24.37 6.12 14.81
C GLN A 152 23.54 7.39 14.69
N LEU A 153 22.29 7.26 14.24
CA LEU A 153 21.35 8.39 14.25
C LEU A 153 21.27 9.04 15.64
N LYS A 154 21.33 10.38 15.67
CA LYS A 154 21.09 11.20 16.86
C LYS A 154 20.05 12.28 16.65
N GLN A 155 19.97 12.84 15.45
CA GLN A 155 19.07 13.95 15.16
C GLN A 155 18.49 13.87 13.76
N VAL A 156 17.29 14.43 13.62
CA VAL A 156 16.62 14.67 12.33
C VAL A 156 16.40 16.18 12.18
N VAL A 157 17.02 16.77 11.17
CA VAL A 157 16.87 18.19 10.83
C VAL A 157 15.75 18.33 9.82
N LEU A 158 14.74 19.12 10.16
CA LEU A 158 13.57 19.35 9.33
C LEU A 158 13.80 20.47 8.32
N THR A 159 12.98 20.50 7.27
CA THR A 159 13.04 21.54 6.23
C THR A 159 12.66 22.92 6.73
N ASN A 160 11.94 23.02 7.86
CA ASN A 160 11.59 24.28 8.52
C ASN A 160 12.67 24.76 9.51
N GLY A 161 13.76 24.01 9.68
CA GLY A 161 14.87 24.36 10.58
C GLY A 161 14.81 23.73 11.98
N ASP A 162 13.69 23.07 12.35
CA ASP A 162 13.61 22.36 13.62
C ASP A 162 14.56 21.17 13.67
N VAL A 163 15.10 20.88 14.85
CA VAL A 163 16.00 19.75 15.09
C VAL A 163 15.38 18.84 16.12
N LEU A 164 15.12 17.59 15.73
CA LEU A 164 14.52 16.57 16.58
C LEU A 164 15.60 15.62 17.07
N SER A 165 15.58 15.26 18.37
CA SER A 165 16.36 14.10 18.84
C SER A 165 15.72 12.82 18.32
N ALA A 166 16.55 11.90 17.82
CA ALA A 166 16.10 10.63 17.29
C ALA A 166 17.19 9.57 17.49
N ASP A 167 16.86 8.48 18.17
CA ASP A 167 17.70 7.29 18.21
C ASP A 167 17.37 6.33 17.05
N ILE A 168 16.11 6.33 16.60
CA ILE A 168 15.60 5.52 15.49
C ILE A 168 14.71 6.39 14.61
N CYS A 169 14.85 6.25 13.29
CA CYS A 169 13.92 6.78 12.32
C CYS A 169 13.25 5.65 11.53
N VAL A 170 11.92 5.65 11.42
CA VAL A 170 11.18 4.72 10.57
C VAL A 170 10.59 5.45 9.37
N ILE A 171 10.92 5.00 8.17
CA ILE A 171 10.53 5.64 6.91
C ILE A 171 9.45 4.80 6.23
N GLY A 172 8.25 5.39 6.08
CA GLY A 172 7.06 4.79 5.49
C GLY A 172 6.44 5.69 4.42
N ILE A 173 7.22 6.05 3.39
CA ILE A 173 6.83 7.01 2.34
C ILE A 173 6.35 6.35 1.03
N GLY A 174 6.01 5.06 1.07
CA GLY A 174 5.60 4.28 -0.09
C GLY A 174 6.68 3.30 -0.57
N GLY A 175 6.42 2.63 -1.69
CA GLY A 175 7.32 1.65 -2.28
C GLY A 175 7.56 1.89 -3.77
N GLU A 176 8.55 1.18 -4.30
CA GLU A 176 8.91 1.16 -5.71
C GLU A 176 9.00 -0.29 -6.22
N PRO A 177 8.54 -0.57 -7.44
CA PRO A 177 8.48 -1.92 -7.98
C PRO A 177 9.88 -2.48 -8.24
N ASN A 178 10.08 -3.76 -7.92
CA ASN A 178 11.35 -4.46 -8.15
C ASN A 178 11.41 -4.94 -9.61
N THR A 179 11.87 -4.08 -10.53
CA THR A 179 11.83 -4.31 -11.99
C THR A 179 13.18 -4.14 -12.70
N GLU A 180 14.29 -4.01 -11.95
CA GLU A 180 15.63 -3.80 -12.51
C GLU A 180 16.04 -4.90 -13.48
N PHE A 181 15.65 -6.14 -13.20
CA PHE A 181 15.95 -7.32 -14.00
C PHE A 181 15.29 -7.30 -15.39
N LEU A 182 14.32 -6.41 -15.61
CA LEU A 182 13.62 -6.21 -16.90
C LEU A 182 14.36 -5.26 -17.83
N LYS A 183 15.44 -4.62 -17.38
CA LYS A 183 16.22 -3.69 -18.19
C LYS A 183 16.73 -4.38 -19.47
N GLY A 184 16.37 -3.82 -20.63
CA GLY A 184 16.74 -4.35 -21.94
C GLY A 184 15.74 -5.35 -22.53
N THR A 185 14.61 -5.60 -21.87
CA THR A 185 13.46 -6.31 -22.45
C THR A 185 12.52 -5.35 -23.17
N ASP A 186 11.64 -5.89 -24.02
CA ASP A 186 10.57 -5.14 -24.69
C ASP A 186 9.27 -5.08 -23.84
N ILE A 187 9.36 -5.37 -22.54
CA ILE A 187 8.22 -5.31 -21.61
C ILE A 187 7.83 -3.85 -21.38
N LYS A 188 6.59 -3.51 -21.73
CA LYS A 188 6.03 -2.16 -21.52
C LYS A 188 5.87 -1.87 -20.03
N MET A 189 6.35 -0.71 -19.61
CA MET A 189 6.28 -0.23 -18.23
C MET A 189 5.74 1.20 -18.16
N ASP A 190 5.12 1.55 -17.03
CA ASP A 190 4.74 2.93 -16.68
C ASP A 190 5.31 3.27 -15.30
N LYS A 191 6.22 4.25 -15.24
CA LYS A 191 6.92 4.66 -14.00
C LYS A 191 7.49 3.44 -13.23
N SER A 192 8.17 2.55 -13.95
CA SER A 192 8.76 1.29 -13.46
C SER A 192 7.80 0.17 -13.09
N TYR A 193 6.48 0.37 -13.16
CA TYR A 193 5.49 -0.70 -13.00
C TYR A 193 5.30 -1.47 -14.31
N VAL A 194 5.16 -2.78 -14.21
CA VAL A 194 4.90 -3.64 -15.38
C VAL A 194 3.44 -3.46 -15.81
N LEU A 195 3.22 -3.15 -17.09
CA LEU A 195 1.87 -3.12 -17.66
C LEU A 195 1.45 -4.52 -18.05
N VAL A 196 0.24 -4.91 -17.65
CA VAL A 196 -0.36 -6.20 -18.01
C VAL A 196 -1.74 -6.00 -18.63
N ASP A 197 -2.12 -6.93 -19.50
CA ASP A 197 -3.46 -7.01 -20.06
C ASP A 197 -4.47 -7.65 -19.08
N LYS A 198 -5.71 -7.82 -19.52
CA LYS A 198 -6.77 -8.49 -18.72
C LYS A 198 -6.46 -9.94 -18.33
N ASN A 199 -5.53 -10.59 -19.03
CA ASN A 199 -5.08 -11.95 -18.76
C ASN A 199 -3.85 -11.97 -17.83
N PHE A 200 -3.40 -10.81 -17.36
CA PHE A 200 -2.16 -10.62 -16.60
C PHE A 200 -0.89 -10.97 -17.39
N GLU A 201 -0.97 -11.00 -18.72
CA GLU A 201 0.17 -11.16 -19.62
C GLU A 201 0.77 -9.78 -19.90
N THR A 202 2.10 -9.71 -19.93
CA THR A 202 2.84 -8.49 -20.30
C THR A 202 2.80 -8.28 -21.82
N SER A 203 3.49 -7.26 -22.33
CA SER A 203 3.68 -7.11 -23.79
C SER A 203 4.55 -8.20 -24.42
N GLU A 204 5.18 -9.05 -23.62
CA GLU A 204 5.99 -10.18 -24.05
C GLU A 204 5.26 -11.50 -23.84
N LYS A 205 5.19 -12.31 -24.89
CA LYS A 205 4.41 -13.56 -24.90
C LYS A 205 4.97 -14.57 -23.90
N ASN A 206 4.08 -15.22 -23.14
CA ASN A 206 4.37 -16.16 -22.06
C ASN A 206 5.05 -15.55 -20.82
N VAL A 207 5.10 -14.21 -20.73
CA VAL A 207 5.57 -13.50 -19.54
C VAL A 207 4.37 -12.82 -18.90
N PHE A 208 4.03 -13.25 -17.69
CA PHE A 208 2.90 -12.76 -16.91
C PHE A 208 3.42 -12.02 -15.68
N ALA A 209 2.62 -11.14 -15.08
CA ALA A 209 3.02 -10.43 -13.86
C ALA A 209 1.81 -10.16 -12.95
N GLY A 210 2.05 -9.98 -11.65
CA GLY A 210 0.97 -9.66 -10.70
C GLY A 210 1.47 -9.22 -9.33
N GLY A 211 0.54 -8.89 -8.43
CA GLY A 211 0.85 -8.25 -7.15
C GLY A 211 1.32 -6.79 -7.27
N ASP A 212 2.12 -6.32 -6.31
CA ASP A 212 2.47 -4.89 -6.19
C ASP A 212 3.29 -4.35 -7.39
N VAL A 213 3.91 -5.22 -8.19
CA VAL A 213 4.82 -4.84 -9.30
C VAL A 213 4.08 -4.35 -10.55
N VAL A 214 2.77 -4.58 -10.65
CA VAL A 214 2.01 -4.31 -11.88
C VAL A 214 1.12 -3.09 -11.81
N LYS A 215 0.86 -2.50 -12.97
CA LYS A 215 -0.35 -1.73 -13.24
C LYS A 215 -1.28 -2.53 -14.15
N TYR A 216 -2.56 -2.57 -13.79
CA TYR A 216 -3.58 -3.36 -14.48
C TYR A 216 -4.88 -2.56 -14.61
N GLU A 217 -5.74 -2.96 -15.53
CA GLU A 217 -7.06 -2.35 -15.69
C GLU A 217 -8.03 -2.85 -14.61
N LEU A 218 -8.55 -1.94 -13.78
CA LEU A 218 -9.58 -2.23 -12.78
C LEU A 218 -10.97 -1.96 -13.36
N SER A 219 -11.47 -2.93 -14.12
CA SER A 219 -12.74 -2.83 -14.87
C SER A 219 -13.98 -2.62 -13.99
N ILE A 220 -13.96 -3.11 -12.74
CA ILE A 220 -15.13 -3.11 -11.84
C ILE A 220 -15.42 -1.78 -11.15
N VAL A 221 -14.45 -0.87 -11.03
CA VAL A 221 -14.62 0.41 -10.30
C VAL A 221 -14.77 1.59 -11.27
N ASN A 222 -13.94 1.67 -12.31
CA ASN A 222 -13.93 2.80 -13.25
C ASN A 222 -13.17 2.52 -14.57
N GLN A 223 -12.80 1.27 -14.86
CA GLN A 223 -11.97 0.90 -16.03
C GLN A 223 -10.65 1.67 -16.13
N SER A 224 -10.11 2.12 -14.99
CA SER A 224 -8.83 2.82 -14.94
C SER A 224 -7.66 1.86 -14.81
N VAL A 225 -6.50 2.27 -15.30
CA VAL A 225 -5.25 1.55 -15.08
C VAL A 225 -4.68 1.97 -13.73
N VAL A 226 -4.58 1.03 -12.80
CA VAL A 226 -4.28 1.28 -11.39
C VAL A 226 -3.12 0.41 -10.90
N ASN A 227 -2.49 0.84 -9.81
CA ASN A 227 -1.65 -0.02 -8.97
C ASN A 227 -2.30 -0.13 -7.59
N VAL A 228 -2.56 -1.35 -7.13
CA VAL A 228 -3.21 -1.61 -5.85
C VAL A 228 -2.30 -2.53 -5.04
N GLY A 229 -1.56 -1.94 -4.10
CA GLY A 229 -0.64 -2.65 -3.21
C GLY A 229 -1.38 -3.32 -2.05
N HIS A 230 -2.00 -4.48 -2.30
CA HIS A 230 -2.72 -5.22 -1.26
C HIS A 230 -2.68 -6.75 -1.49
N TRP A 231 -2.65 -7.51 -0.38
CA TRP A 231 -2.50 -8.97 -0.42
C TRP A 231 -3.64 -9.67 -1.16
N GLN A 232 -4.89 -9.24 -0.95
CA GLN A 232 -6.08 -9.82 -1.59
C GLN A 232 -6.03 -9.63 -3.12
N THR A 233 -5.58 -8.46 -3.56
CA THR A 233 -5.39 -8.13 -4.97
C THR A 233 -4.27 -8.98 -5.57
N ALA A 234 -3.13 -9.10 -4.88
CA ALA A 234 -2.02 -9.96 -5.31
C ALA A 234 -2.43 -11.43 -5.47
N GLN A 235 -3.22 -11.97 -4.55
CA GLN A 235 -3.78 -13.32 -4.67
C GLN A 235 -4.68 -13.48 -5.89
N SER A 236 -5.52 -12.48 -6.15
CA SER A 236 -6.43 -12.49 -7.30
C SER A 236 -5.66 -12.39 -8.62
N HIS A 237 -4.57 -11.61 -8.68
CA HIS A 237 -3.68 -11.54 -9.84
C HIS A 237 -3.02 -12.89 -10.12
N GLY A 238 -2.46 -13.53 -9.09
CA GLY A 238 -1.84 -14.86 -9.24
C GLY A 238 -2.82 -15.92 -9.75
N ARG A 239 -4.06 -15.93 -9.23
CA ARG A 239 -5.11 -16.82 -9.70
C ARG A 239 -5.46 -16.57 -11.17
N SER A 240 -5.64 -15.30 -11.56
CA SER A 240 -5.97 -14.93 -12.94
C SER A 240 -4.84 -15.30 -13.91
N ALA A 241 -3.60 -14.97 -13.57
CA ALA A 241 -2.43 -15.32 -14.38
C ALA A 241 -2.30 -16.85 -14.55
N ALA A 242 -2.51 -17.62 -13.48
CA ALA A 242 -2.46 -19.09 -13.57
C ALA A 242 -3.53 -19.67 -14.51
N LEU A 243 -4.75 -19.13 -14.51
CA LEU A 243 -5.79 -19.54 -15.45
C LEU A 243 -5.39 -19.21 -16.89
N SER A 244 -4.89 -17.99 -17.12
CA SER A 244 -4.39 -17.56 -18.45
C SER A 244 -3.25 -18.43 -18.95
N MET A 245 -2.29 -18.76 -18.08
CA MET A 245 -1.23 -19.71 -18.38
C MET A 245 -1.80 -21.06 -18.80
N LEU A 246 -2.89 -21.54 -18.20
CA LEU A 246 -3.53 -22.79 -18.59
C LEU A 246 -4.41 -22.69 -19.86
N GLY A 247 -4.41 -21.53 -20.55
CA GLY A 247 -5.26 -21.28 -21.72
C GLY A 247 -6.73 -21.10 -21.36
N LYS A 248 -7.05 -20.82 -20.09
CA LYS A 248 -8.40 -20.55 -19.62
C LYS A 248 -8.63 -19.04 -19.52
N THR A 249 -9.83 -18.59 -19.84
CA THR A 249 -10.23 -17.19 -19.63
C THR A 249 -10.31 -16.89 -18.13
N SER A 250 -9.72 -15.78 -17.71
CA SER A 250 -9.96 -15.19 -16.39
C SER A 250 -10.67 -13.85 -16.56
N ASP A 251 -11.67 -13.60 -15.72
CA ASP A 251 -12.29 -12.28 -15.58
C ASP A 251 -12.12 -11.83 -14.13
N LEU A 252 -11.27 -10.82 -13.91
CA LEU A 252 -10.99 -10.32 -12.57
C LEU A 252 -12.17 -9.48 -12.07
N LYS A 253 -13.12 -10.14 -11.41
CA LYS A 253 -14.26 -9.48 -10.75
C LYS A 253 -13.98 -9.13 -9.28
N SER A 254 -12.74 -8.76 -8.98
CA SER A 254 -12.30 -8.46 -7.61
C SER A 254 -12.31 -6.97 -7.36
N VAL A 255 -13.12 -6.52 -6.40
CA VAL A 255 -13.02 -5.17 -5.85
C VAL A 255 -11.86 -5.14 -4.84
N PRO A 256 -10.91 -4.19 -4.94
CA PRO A 256 -9.88 -4.03 -3.91
C PRO A 256 -10.52 -3.85 -2.54
N PHE A 257 -10.08 -4.64 -1.57
CA PHE A 257 -10.59 -4.57 -0.21
C PHE A 257 -9.43 -4.69 0.76
N PHE A 258 -9.28 -3.74 1.68
CA PHE A 258 -8.21 -3.75 2.67
C PHE A 258 -8.67 -3.25 4.04
N TRP A 259 -7.79 -3.39 5.03
CA TRP A 259 -8.00 -2.87 6.35
C TRP A 259 -6.74 -2.29 6.96
N SER A 260 -6.93 -1.45 7.98
CA SER A 260 -5.87 -0.94 8.83
C SER A 260 -6.34 -0.85 10.27
N MET A 261 -5.42 -0.95 11.22
CA MET A 261 -5.70 -0.89 12.66
C MET A 261 -4.95 0.28 13.31
N LEU A 262 -5.69 1.27 13.80
CA LEU A 262 -5.14 2.47 14.43
C LEU A 262 -5.64 2.53 15.88
N PHE A 263 -4.79 2.21 16.86
CA PHE A 263 -5.17 2.16 18.29
C PHE A 263 -6.42 1.31 18.58
N GLY A 264 -6.54 0.15 17.93
CA GLY A 264 -7.70 -0.73 18.07
C GLY A 264 -8.94 -0.27 17.28
N LYS A 265 -8.89 0.87 16.58
CA LYS A 265 -9.92 1.30 15.63
C LYS A 265 -9.64 0.66 14.27
N GLY A 266 -10.54 -0.22 13.85
CA GLY A 266 -10.46 -0.89 12.56
C GLY A 266 -11.07 -0.04 11.44
N LEU A 267 -10.23 0.34 10.48
CA LEU A 267 -10.66 0.86 9.19
C LEU A 267 -10.87 -0.31 8.24
N ARG A 268 -12.00 -0.33 7.52
CA ARG A 268 -12.19 -1.15 6.31
C ARG A 268 -12.32 -0.25 5.11
N PHE A 269 -11.80 -0.69 3.99
CA PHE A 269 -11.83 0.05 2.74
C PHE A 269 -12.16 -0.89 1.58
N ALA A 270 -13.06 -0.46 0.70
CA ALA A 270 -13.46 -1.18 -0.49
C ALA A 270 -13.48 -0.25 -1.71
N GLY A 271 -12.91 -0.66 -2.84
CA GLY A 271 -12.86 0.10 -4.09
C GLY A 271 -11.51 0.75 -4.36
N ASN A 272 -11.47 1.74 -5.24
CA ASN A 272 -10.28 2.54 -5.52
C ASN A 272 -10.69 4.01 -5.63
N ASN A 273 -10.15 4.86 -4.76
CA ASN A 273 -10.50 6.28 -4.73
C ASN A 273 -9.44 7.19 -5.36
N GLU A 274 -8.49 6.67 -6.12
CA GLU A 274 -7.54 7.53 -6.83
C GLU A 274 -8.29 8.59 -7.67
N GLY A 275 -8.04 9.88 -7.38
CA GLY A 275 -8.64 11.00 -8.09
C GLY A 275 -10.06 11.41 -7.66
N PHE A 276 -10.60 10.90 -6.54
CA PHE A 276 -11.91 11.31 -6.01
C PHE A 276 -12.03 12.85 -5.86
N LYS A 277 -13.26 13.36 -5.97
CA LYS A 277 -13.59 14.81 -5.91
C LYS A 277 -14.37 15.20 -4.67
N GLU A 278 -15.18 14.29 -4.16
CA GLU A 278 -16.02 14.52 -3.00
C GLU A 278 -15.95 13.32 -2.04
N VAL A 279 -16.06 13.59 -0.74
CA VAL A 279 -16.30 12.58 0.29
C VAL A 279 -17.63 12.89 0.95
N ILE A 280 -18.58 11.98 0.84
CA ILE A 280 -19.86 12.06 1.55
C ILE A 280 -19.75 11.17 2.78
N ILE A 281 -20.03 11.70 3.96
CA ILE A 281 -19.89 10.97 5.22
C ILE A 281 -21.27 10.77 5.85
N ASP A 282 -21.58 9.51 6.18
CA ASP A 282 -22.71 9.11 7.01
C ASP A 282 -22.20 8.65 8.37
N GLY A 283 -22.71 9.25 9.46
CA GLY A 283 -22.28 9.00 10.83
C GLY A 283 -21.29 10.01 11.40
N GLU A 284 -20.64 9.64 12.51
CA GLU A 284 -19.87 10.54 13.37
C GLU A 284 -18.37 10.23 13.29
N VAL A 285 -17.64 11.08 12.56
CA VAL A 285 -16.17 10.96 12.43
C VAL A 285 -15.48 11.04 13.79
N SER A 286 -15.94 11.95 14.66
CA SER A 286 -15.40 12.18 16.01
C SER A 286 -15.46 10.96 16.92
N GLN A 287 -16.41 10.06 16.68
CA GLN A 287 -16.57 8.81 17.43
C GLN A 287 -15.94 7.60 16.72
N PHE A 288 -15.30 7.81 15.56
CA PHE A 288 -14.83 6.75 14.66
C PHE A 288 -15.94 5.76 14.30
N LYS A 289 -17.16 6.28 14.10
CA LYS A 289 -18.35 5.51 13.73
C LYS A 289 -18.99 6.15 12.51
N PHE A 290 -18.40 5.87 11.34
CA PHE A 290 -18.84 6.46 10.08
C PHE A 290 -18.70 5.49 8.89
N VAL A 291 -19.38 5.86 7.81
CA VAL A 291 -19.16 5.40 6.44
C VAL A 291 -18.79 6.62 5.60
N ALA A 292 -17.69 6.54 4.86
CA ALA A 292 -17.24 7.58 3.95
C ALA A 292 -17.27 7.05 2.53
N TYR A 293 -18.04 7.72 1.67
CA TYR A 293 -18.23 7.40 0.27
C TYR A 293 -17.37 8.35 -0.59
N TYR A 294 -16.46 7.80 -1.38
CA TYR A 294 -15.57 8.57 -2.26
C TYR A 294 -16.18 8.64 -3.65
N VAL A 295 -16.48 9.86 -4.09
CA VAL A 295 -17.14 10.13 -5.38
C VAL A 295 -16.13 10.66 -6.38
N ASP A 296 -16.14 10.12 -7.60
CA ASP A 296 -15.30 10.59 -8.71
C ASP A 296 -15.91 11.80 -9.46
N SER A 297 -15.26 12.24 -10.53
CA SER A 297 -15.75 13.36 -11.36
C SER A 297 -16.98 13.04 -12.21
N ALA A 298 -17.36 11.76 -12.32
CA ALA A 298 -18.52 11.29 -13.07
C ALA A 298 -19.73 11.01 -12.14
N ASP A 299 -19.70 11.55 -10.93
CA ASP A 299 -20.72 11.38 -9.88
C ASP A 299 -20.86 9.94 -9.35
N LYS A 300 -19.87 9.07 -9.59
CA LYS A 300 -19.91 7.67 -9.14
C LYS A 300 -19.17 7.49 -7.83
N VAL A 301 -19.75 6.71 -6.92
CA VAL A 301 -19.05 6.20 -5.73
C VAL A 301 -18.06 5.12 -6.16
N VAL A 302 -16.78 5.42 -6.08
CA VAL A 302 -15.68 4.53 -6.50
C VAL A 302 -15.01 3.79 -5.35
N ALA A 303 -15.23 4.25 -4.12
CA ALA A 303 -14.79 3.54 -2.93
C ALA A 303 -15.64 3.89 -1.70
N VAL A 304 -15.53 3.03 -0.68
CA VAL A 304 -16.10 3.22 0.65
C VAL A 304 -15.06 2.92 1.71
N ALA A 305 -14.93 3.79 2.70
CA ALA A 305 -14.20 3.55 3.94
C ALA A 305 -15.17 3.50 5.13
N THR A 306 -14.98 2.56 6.05
CA THR A 306 -15.82 2.43 7.25
C THR A 306 -14.99 2.27 8.51
N MET A 307 -15.47 2.85 9.59
CA MET A 307 -15.07 2.49 10.95
C MET A 307 -16.32 2.21 11.79
N ALA A 308 -16.30 1.11 12.54
CA ALA A 308 -17.40 0.65 13.41
C ALA A 308 -18.79 0.58 12.71
N ASN A 309 -18.81 0.25 11.42
CA ASN A 309 -20.00 0.16 10.57
C ASN A 309 -19.96 -1.09 9.67
N ASP A 310 -19.36 -2.17 10.14
CA ASP A 310 -19.42 -3.45 9.44
C ASP A 310 -20.89 -3.93 9.34
N PRO A 311 -21.32 -4.56 8.22
CA PRO A 311 -20.49 -5.04 7.11
C PRO A 311 -20.48 -4.14 5.85
N ILE A 312 -20.70 -2.82 5.97
CA ILE A 312 -21.00 -1.93 4.83
C ILE A 312 -19.91 -1.95 3.73
N ALA A 313 -18.63 -1.91 4.08
CA ALA A 313 -17.56 -1.97 3.08
C ALA A 313 -17.62 -3.28 2.25
N THR A 314 -17.93 -4.41 2.89
CA THR A 314 -18.09 -5.70 2.21
C THR A 314 -19.35 -5.73 1.35
N MET A 315 -20.45 -5.14 1.83
CA MET A 315 -21.68 -4.98 1.04
C MET A 315 -21.44 -4.14 -0.21
N PHE A 316 -20.67 -3.05 -0.09
CA PHE A 316 -20.30 -2.21 -1.24
C PHE A 316 -19.46 -2.99 -2.27
N ALA A 317 -18.47 -3.76 -1.82
CA ALA A 317 -17.68 -4.61 -2.72
C ALA A 317 -18.55 -5.65 -3.45
N ALA A 318 -19.53 -6.25 -2.77
CA ALA A 318 -20.49 -7.16 -3.38
C ALA A 318 -21.42 -6.43 -4.38
N TYR A 319 -21.88 -5.23 -4.03
CA TYR A 319 -22.74 -4.40 -4.88
C TYR A 319 -22.09 -4.11 -6.23
N LEU A 320 -20.82 -3.67 -6.24
CA LEU A 320 -20.05 -3.46 -7.47
C LEU A 320 -19.83 -4.76 -8.25
N ARG A 321 -19.57 -5.87 -7.56
CA ARG A 321 -19.37 -7.20 -8.19
C ARG A 321 -20.61 -7.72 -8.92
N HIS A 322 -21.80 -7.31 -8.48
CA HIS A 322 -23.06 -7.60 -9.17
C HIS A 322 -23.36 -6.64 -10.34
N GLY A 323 -22.44 -5.71 -10.64
CA GLY A 323 -22.57 -4.77 -11.75
C GLY A 323 -23.41 -3.54 -11.41
N HIS A 324 -23.75 -3.33 -10.14
CA HIS A 324 -24.46 -2.14 -9.72
C HIS A 324 -23.49 -0.96 -9.55
N THR A 325 -24.02 0.25 -9.64
CA THR A 325 -23.29 1.52 -9.42
C THR A 325 -24.05 2.35 -8.40
N LEU A 326 -23.32 3.10 -7.58
CA LEU A 326 -23.89 4.12 -6.69
C LEU A 326 -23.44 5.49 -7.15
N THR A 327 -24.32 6.47 -7.06
CA THR A 327 -24.04 7.88 -7.35
C THR A 327 -23.96 8.72 -6.09
N ALA A 328 -23.42 9.93 -6.19
CA ALA A 328 -23.46 10.88 -5.06
C ALA A 328 -24.90 11.16 -4.64
N ASN A 329 -25.82 11.27 -5.61
CA ASN A 329 -27.23 11.53 -5.36
C ASN A 329 -27.92 10.39 -4.60
N ASP A 330 -27.57 9.13 -4.88
CA ASP A 330 -28.08 7.97 -4.12
C ASP A 330 -27.70 8.09 -2.64
N ILE A 331 -26.45 8.47 -2.36
CA ILE A 331 -25.95 8.60 -0.98
C ILE A 331 -26.53 9.84 -0.28
N LYS A 332 -26.62 10.99 -0.98
CA LYS A 332 -27.17 12.24 -0.43
C LYS A 332 -28.66 12.16 -0.13
N SER A 333 -29.41 11.38 -0.92
CA SER A 333 -30.86 11.22 -0.72
C SER A 333 -31.19 10.27 0.42
N ASP A 334 -30.58 9.08 0.45
CA ASP A 334 -30.69 8.13 1.54
C ASP A 334 -29.52 7.12 1.51
N PRO A 335 -28.50 7.28 2.37
CA PRO A 335 -27.32 6.41 2.37
C PRO A 335 -27.63 4.95 2.76
N LYS A 336 -28.83 4.64 3.28
CA LYS A 336 -29.23 3.29 3.69
C LYS A 336 -30.00 2.53 2.61
N LYS A 337 -30.59 3.22 1.63
CA LYS A 337 -31.46 2.62 0.62
C LYS A 337 -30.79 1.50 -0.18
N TRP A 338 -29.54 1.69 -0.59
CA TRP A 338 -28.79 0.67 -1.34
C TRP A 338 -28.35 -0.52 -0.46
N ILE A 339 -28.20 -0.28 0.85
CA ILE A 339 -27.89 -1.33 1.83
C ILE A 339 -29.10 -2.26 1.97
N GLU A 340 -30.31 -1.69 2.00
CA GLU A 340 -31.56 -2.44 2.08
C GLU A 340 -31.83 -3.26 0.82
N SER A 341 -31.47 -2.75 -0.37
CA SER A 341 -31.63 -3.50 -1.63
C SER A 341 -30.75 -4.75 -1.68
N MET A 342 -29.60 -4.74 -1.00
CA MET A 342 -28.68 -5.89 -0.90
C MET A 342 -29.14 -6.99 0.08
N LYS A 343 -30.18 -6.74 0.88
CA LYS A 343 -30.74 -7.74 1.81
C LYS A 343 -31.83 -8.61 1.18
N LYS A 344 -32.30 -8.27 -0.02
CA LYS A 344 -33.34 -8.99 -0.77
C LYS A 344 -32.71 -10.02 -1.70
#